data_AF-A0A9D5Q622-F1
#
_entry.id   AF-A0A9D5Q622-F1
#
_cell.length_a   1.000
_cell.length_b   1.000
_cell.length_c   1.000
_cell.angle_alpha   90.00
_cell.angle_beta   90.00
_cell.angle_gamma   90.00
#
_symmetry.space_group_name_H-M   'P 1'
#
loop_
_entity.id
_entity.type
_entity.pdbx_description
1 polymer ?
#
loop_
_entity_poly.entity_id
_entity_poly.type
_entity_poly.pdbx_seq_one_letter_code
_entity_poly.pdbx_strand_id
1 'polypeptide(L)'
;MGHPLQTSVFQRIQRATLMLMAGTLAVNGLGFAKSLLIAAYYGTSPALDAYVLSLAPLNLLSGVLVGTLQATIIPRYLELHEKQGADYAFAVFRTFLL
;
A
#
# COMPACT_ATOMS: atom_id res chain seq x y z
N MET A 1 14.09 -4.65 35.58
CA MET A 1 12.88 -5.48 35.42
C MET A 1 11.97 -4.76 34.43
N GLY A 2 11.87 -5.25 33.19
CA GLY A 2 11.08 -4.58 32.13
C GLY A 2 9.59 -4.67 32.42
N HIS A 3 8.89 -3.52 32.37
CA HIS A 3 7.44 -3.47 32.62
C HIS A 3 6.67 -4.32 31.58
N PRO A 4 5.74 -5.19 31.99
CA PRO A 4 5.01 -6.12 31.10
C PRO A 4 4.21 -5.44 29.98
N LEU A 5 3.93 -4.13 30.12
CA LEU A 5 3.26 -3.32 29.10
C LEU A 5 4.12 -3.14 27.84
N GLN A 6 5.45 -2.99 27.97
CA GLN A 6 6.32 -2.74 26.82
C GLN A 6 6.41 -3.95 25.88
N THR A 7 6.43 -5.16 26.44
CA THR A 7 6.48 -6.40 25.66
C THR A 7 5.23 -6.59 24.81
N SER A 8 4.05 -6.23 25.33
CA SER A 8 2.77 -6.40 24.61
C SER A 8 2.62 -5.46 23.40
N VAL A 9 3.08 -4.20 23.52
CA VAL A 9 3.07 -3.23 22.42
C VAL A 9 4.08 -3.63 21.36
N PHE A 10 5.27 -4.07 21.78
CA PHE A 10 6.29 -4.57 20.86
C PHE A 10 5.80 -5.75 20.02
N GLN A 11 5.12 -6.73 20.64
CA GLN A 11 4.52 -7.86 19.93
C GLN A 11 3.44 -7.44 18.91
N ARG A 12 2.60 -6.44 19.25
CA ARG A 12 1.60 -5.89 18.32
C ARG A 12 2.23 -5.22 17.12
N ILE A 13 3.25 -4.39 17.35
CA ILE A 13 4.02 -3.72 16.27
C ILE A 13 4.69 -4.77 15.40
N GLN A 14 5.37 -5.75 15.99
CA GLN A 14 6.02 -6.83 15.25
C GLN A 14 5.04 -7.59 14.36
N ARG A 15 3.87 -7.98 14.88
CA ARG A 15 2.85 -8.68 14.10
C ARG A 15 2.30 -7.82 12.95
N ALA A 16 2.04 -6.53 13.21
CA ALA A 16 1.59 -5.60 12.19
C ALA A 16 2.65 -5.42 11.08
N THR A 17 3.91 -5.21 11.45
CA THR A 17 5.03 -5.09 10.51
C THR A 17 5.18 -6.35 9.67
N LEU A 18 5.15 -7.54 10.28
CA LEU A 18 5.22 -8.81 9.55
C LEU A 18 4.07 -8.97 8.55
N MET A 19 2.86 -8.57 8.93
CA MET A 19 1.69 -8.61 8.04
C MET A 19 1.87 -7.65 6.85
N LEU A 20 2.34 -6.42 7.09
CA LEU A 20 2.63 -5.44 6.04
C LEU A 20 3.76 -5.92 5.12
N MET A 21 4.81 -6.51 5.67
CA MET A 21 5.92 -7.08 4.90
C MET A 21 5.44 -8.24 4.02
N ALA A 22 4.64 -9.16 4.56
CA ALA A 22 4.09 -10.28 3.81
C ALA A 22 3.20 -9.79 2.65
N GLY A 23 2.33 -8.81 2.91
CA GLY A 23 1.52 -8.17 1.86
C GLY A 23 2.38 -7.48 0.79
N THR A 24 3.40 -6.75 1.22
CA THR A 24 4.35 -6.08 0.32
C THR A 24 5.09 -7.09 -0.56
N LEU A 25 5.56 -8.19 0.01
CA LEU A 25 6.21 -9.27 -0.74
C LEU A 25 5.26 -9.91 -1.76
N ALA A 26 4.00 -10.16 -1.39
CA ALA A 26 3.00 -10.69 -2.30
C ALA A 26 2.75 -9.75 -3.50
N VAL A 27 2.57 -8.45 -3.24
CA VAL A 27 2.37 -7.44 -4.29
C VAL A 27 3.60 -7.35 -5.21
N ASN A 28 4.81 -7.34 -4.64
CA ASN A 28 6.05 -7.33 -5.43
C ASN A 28 6.22 -8.61 -6.24
N GLY A 29 5.84 -9.77 -5.69
CA GLY A 29 5.85 -11.05 -6.41
C GLY A 29 4.91 -11.04 -7.63
N LEU A 30 3.70 -10.50 -7.47
CA LEU A 30 2.76 -10.29 -8.58
C LEU A 30 3.30 -9.30 -9.61
N GLY A 31 3.92 -8.20 -9.16
CA GLY A 31 4.58 -7.24 -10.03
C GLY A 31 5.73 -7.86 -10.83
N PHE A 32 6.51 -8.72 -10.20
CA PHE A 32 7.58 -9.46 -10.85
C PHE A 32 7.04 -10.45 -11.89
N ALA A 33 5.99 -11.21 -11.56
CA ALA A 33 5.32 -12.09 -12.51
C ALA A 33 4.78 -11.32 -13.73
N LYS A 34 4.16 -10.15 -13.50
CA LYS A 34 3.75 -9.23 -14.58
C LYS A 34 4.95 -8.82 -15.45
N SER A 35 6.09 -8.48 -14.85
CA SER A 35 7.30 -8.12 -15.60
C SER A 35 7.84 -9.28 -16.44
N LEU A 36 7.79 -10.52 -15.94
CA LEU A 36 8.16 -11.71 -16.71
C LEU A 36 7.24 -11.93 -17.92
N LEU A 37 5.93 -11.75 -17.76
CA LEU A 37 4.97 -11.86 -18.87
C LEU A 37 5.20 -10.80 -19.94
N ILE A 38 5.45 -9.55 -19.52
CA ILE A 38 5.78 -8.45 -20.44
C ILE A 38 7.07 -8.77 -21.21
N ALA A 39 8.11 -9.25 -20.52
CA ALA A 39 9.37 -9.64 -21.14
C ALA A 39 9.20 -10.84 -22.09
N ALA A 40 8.37 -11.82 -21.73
CA ALA A 40 8.08 -12.97 -22.59
C ALA A 40 7.32 -12.58 -23.87
N TYR A 41 6.44 -11.59 -23.79
CA TYR A 41 5.64 -11.13 -24.93
C TYR A 41 6.40 -10.16 -25.83
N TYR A 42 7.11 -9.19 -25.25
CA TYR A 42 7.77 -8.11 -26.01
C TYR A 42 9.27 -8.35 -26.22
N GLY A 43 9.94 -9.15 -25.40
CA GLY A 43 11.41 -9.31 -25.44
C GLY A 43 12.13 -7.96 -25.29
N THR A 44 13.30 -7.82 -25.92
CA THR A 44 14.02 -6.54 -26.05
C THR A 44 13.68 -5.85 -27.38
N SER A 45 12.40 -5.54 -27.56
CA SER A 45 11.87 -4.95 -28.81
C SER A 45 11.61 -3.44 -28.65
N PRO A 46 11.65 -2.65 -29.73
CA PRO A 46 11.12 -1.28 -29.74
C PRO A 46 9.67 -1.16 -29.23
N ALA A 47 8.88 -2.25 -29.35
CA ALA A 47 7.53 -2.31 -28.79
C ALA A 47 7.51 -2.28 -27.25
N LEU A 48 8.54 -2.80 -26.57
CA LEU A 48 8.69 -2.69 -25.13
C LEU A 48 8.91 -1.23 -24.71
N ASP A 49 9.76 -0.50 -25.43
CA ASP A 49 10.04 0.91 -25.14
C ASP A 49 8.77 1.76 -25.28
N ALA A 50 8.00 1.53 -26.35
CA ALA A 50 6.70 2.19 -26.53
C ALA A 50 5.70 1.85 -25.41
N TYR A 51 5.64 0.58 -24.99
CA TYR A 51 4.81 0.15 -23.86
C TYR A 51 5.21 0.87 -22.55
N VAL A 52 6.50 0.89 -22.21
CA VAL A 52 7.00 1.57 -21.00
C VAL A 52 6.72 3.07 -21.06
N LEU A 53 6.93 3.72 -22.20
CA LEU A 53 6.62 5.13 -22.41
C LEU A 53 5.12 5.43 -22.21
N SER A 54 4.24 4.57 -22.71
CA SER A 54 2.80 4.72 -22.53
C SER A 54 2.35 4.58 -21.07
N LEU A 55 3.05 3.77 -20.27
CA LEU A 55 2.77 3.59 -18.84
C LEU A 55 3.28 4.75 -17.99
N ALA A 56 4.28 5.51 -18.43
CA ALA A 56 4.87 6.60 -17.66
C ALA A 56 3.82 7.60 -17.11
N PRO A 57 2.91 8.18 -17.92
CA PRO A 57 1.89 9.10 -17.39
C PRO A 57 0.94 8.41 -16.39
N LEU A 58 0.58 7.15 -16.64
CA LEU A 58 -0.29 6.40 -15.73
C LEU A 58 0.38 6.14 -14.37
N ASN A 59 1.66 5.77 -14.38
CA ASN A 59 2.44 5.56 -13.17
C ASN A 59 2.61 6.86 -12.37
N LEU A 60 2.82 7.99 -13.04
CA LEU A 60 2.88 9.29 -12.39
C LEU A 60 1.58 9.63 -11.68
N LEU A 61 0.44 9.49 -12.37
CA LEU A 61 -0.88 9.72 -11.79
C LEU A 61 -1.14 8.79 -10.60
N SER A 62 -0.86 7.49 -10.76
CA SER A 62 -1.00 6.52 -9.68
C SER A 62 -0.12 6.87 -8.48
N GLY A 63 1.12 7.30 -8.70
CA GLY A 63 2.05 7.66 -7.64
C GLY A 63 1.56 8.86 -6.83
N VAL A 64 1.07 9.90 -7.50
CA VAL A 64 0.48 11.08 -6.84
C VAL A 64 -0.73 10.68 -6.01
N LEU A 65 -1.69 9.96 -6.60
CA LEU A 65 -2.91 9.55 -5.91
C LEU A 65 -2.59 8.69 -4.67
N VAL A 66 -1.81 7.63 -4.86
CA VAL A 66 -1.45 6.70 -3.77
C VAL A 66 -0.63 7.40 -2.68
N GLY A 67 0.27 8.31 -3.05
CA GLY A 67 1.07 9.10 -2.11
C GLY A 67 0.19 10.02 -1.24
N THR A 68 -0.70 10.79 -1.89
CA THR A 68 -1.62 11.69 -1.18
C THR A 68 -2.57 10.91 -0.25
N LEU A 69 -3.16 9.81 -0.74
CA LEU A 69 -4.06 8.99 0.06
C LEU A 69 -3.34 8.41 1.29
N GLN A 70 -2.14 7.87 1.15
CA GLN A 70 -1.38 7.35 2.29
C GLN A 70 -1.04 8.44 3.32
N ALA A 71 -0.64 9.62 2.85
CA ALA A 71 -0.26 10.74 3.71
C ALA A 71 -1.45 11.32 4.49
N THR A 72 -2.66 11.29 3.93
CA THR A 72 -3.84 11.93 4.53
C THR A 72 -4.77 10.93 5.23
N ILE A 73 -5.05 9.78 4.62
CA ILE A 73 -6.08 8.85 5.11
C ILE A 73 -5.64 8.14 6.38
N ILE A 74 -4.41 7.60 6.42
CA ILE A 74 -3.92 6.81 7.57
C ILE A 74 -3.97 7.62 8.87
N PRO A 75 -3.35 8.82 8.97
CA PRO A 75 -3.38 9.59 10.21
C PRO A 75 -4.80 10.07 10.54
N ARG A 76 -5.59 10.46 9.54
CA ARG A 76 -6.95 10.96 9.78
C ARG A 76 -7.88 9.87 10.28
N TYR A 77 -7.78 8.66 9.71
CA TYR A 77 -8.54 7.49 10.16
C TYR A 77 -8.18 7.14 11.60
N LEU A 78 -6.88 7.13 11.95
CA LEU A 78 -6.43 6.85 13.31
C LEU A 78 -6.95 7.88 14.31
N GLU A 79 -6.91 9.17 13.95
CA GLU A 79 -7.46 10.24 14.79
C GLU A 79 -8.97 10.11 15.02
N LEU A 80 -9.74 9.80 13.98
CA LEU A 80 -11.18 9.57 14.06
C LEU A 80 -11.51 8.33 14.90
N HIS A 81 -10.73 7.26 14.72
CA HIS A 81 -10.89 6.02 15.45
C HIS A 81 -10.67 6.21 16.95
N GLU A 82 -9.66 7.00 17.36
CA GLU A 82 -9.40 7.32 18.76
C GLU A 82 -10.45 8.23 19.38
N LYS A 83 -10.94 9.24 18.63
CA LYS A 83 -11.87 10.25 19.17
C LYS A 83 -13.33 9.80 19.19
N GLN A 84 -13.77 9.07 18.18
CA GLN A 84 -15.19 8.83 17.88
C GLN A 84 -15.53 7.34 17.74
N GLY A 85 -14.54 6.46 17.90
CA GLY A 85 -14.70 5.02 17.82
C GLY A 85 -14.60 4.48 16.39
N ALA A 86 -14.48 3.15 16.30
CA ALA A 86 -14.22 2.44 15.05
C ALA A 86 -15.35 2.60 14.00
N ASP A 87 -16.60 2.54 14.44
CA ASP A 87 -17.76 2.57 13.54
C ASP A 87 -17.87 3.93 12.81
N TYR A 88 -17.62 5.03 13.52
CA TYR A 88 -17.64 6.37 12.93
C TYR A 88 -16.46 6.58 11.98
N ALA A 89 -15.26 6.15 12.37
CA ALA A 89 -14.07 6.22 11.50
C ALA A 89 -14.27 5.44 10.19
N PHE A 90 -14.89 4.25 10.28
CA PHE A 90 -15.19 3.42 9.12
C PHE A 90 -16.29 4.01 8.23
N ALA A 91 -17.32 4.63 8.83
CA ALA A 91 -18.36 5.34 8.08
C ALA A 91 -17.77 6.49 7.26
N VAL A 92 -16.90 7.30 7.84
CA VAL A 92 -16.20 8.39 7.13
C VAL A 92 -15.28 7.85 6.04
N PHE A 93 -14.55 6.77 6.31
CA PHE A 93 -13.70 6.11 5.32
C PHE A 93 -14.49 5.58 4.12
N ARG A 94 -15.66 4.98 4.36
CA ARG A 94 -16.54 4.48 3.30
C ARG A 94 -17.04 5.61 2.39
N THR A 95 -17.40 6.77 2.95
CA THR A 95 -17.82 7.94 2.17
C THR A 95 -16.70 8.53 1.33
N PHE A 96 -15.44 8.34 1.71
CA PHE A 96 -14.30 8.81 0.94
C PHE A 96 -13.95 7.90 -0.25
N LEU A 97 -14.39 6.64 -0.23
CA LEU A 97 -14.11 5.63 -1.25
C LEU A 97 -15.28 5.34 -2.22
N LEU A 98 -16.46 5.89 -1.96
CA LEU A 98 -17.66 5.82 -2.81
C LEU A 98 -17.93 7.17 -3.47
#